data_AF-A0A2N6LLD2-F1
#
_entry.id   AF-A0A2N6LLD2-F1
#
_cell.length_a   1.000
_cell.length_b   1.000
_cell.length_c   1.000
_cell.angle_alpha   90.00
_cell.angle_beta   90.00
_cell.angle_gamma   90.00
#
_symmetry.space_group_name_H-M   'P 1'
#
loop_
_entity.id
_entity.type
_entity.pdbx_description
1 polymer ?
#
loop_
_entity_poly.entity_id
_entity_poly.type
_entity_poly.pdbx_seq_one_letter_code
_entity_poly.pdbx_strand_id
1 'polypeptide(L)' 'MLIALIVAWLIFTILVKVVKTTVKTAFLIAAIIVLLQVGYGIGPQEMWNYIVQLPQKLPQLGR' A
#
# COMPACT_ATOMS: atom_id res chain seq x y z
N MET A 1 5.51 35.46 -10.76
CA MET A 1 4.68 35.20 -9.56
C MET A 1 3.40 34.42 -9.88
N LEU A 2 2.59 34.82 -10.87
CA LEU A 2 1.36 34.11 -11.27
C LEU A 2 1.56 32.66 -11.78
N ILE A 3 2.65 32.40 -12.52
CA ILE A 3 2.95 31.06 -13.06
C ILE A 3 3.19 30.04 -11.94
N ALA A 4 3.84 30.45 -10.84
CA ALA A 4 4.08 29.58 -9.69
C ALA A 4 2.77 29.17 -8.99
N LEU A 5 1.78 30.07 -8.93
CA LEU A 5 0.44 29.80 -8.39
C LEU A 5 -0.30 28.75 -9.24
N ILE A 6 -0.21 28.85 -10.56
CA ILE A 6 -0.84 27.90 -11.50
C ILE A 6 -0.20 26.51 -11.38
N VAL A 7 1.13 26.44 -11.30
CA VAL A 7 1.86 25.17 -11.13
C VAL A 7 1.57 24.56 -9.76
N ALA A 8 1.56 25.36 -8.69
CA ALA A 8 1.20 24.89 -7.36
C ALA A 8 -0.22 24.33 -7.31
N TRP A 9 -1.19 24.99 -7.97
CA TRP A 9 -2.56 24.50 -8.09
C TRP A 9 -2.65 23.18 -8.87
N LEU A 10 -1.87 23.03 -9.94
CA LEU A 10 -1.81 21.79 -10.72
C LEU A 10 -1.25 20.63 -9.89
N ILE A 11 -0.14 20.85 -9.18
CA ILE A 11 0.45 19.84 -8.31
C ILE A 11 -0.50 19.51 -7.16
N PHE A 12 -1.13 20.51 -6.55
CA PHE A 12 -2.11 20.31 -5.47
C PHE A 12 -3.30 19.45 -5.94
N THR A 13 -3.85 19.74 -7.12
CA THR A 13 -4.96 18.96 -7.66
C THR A 13 -4.55 17.52 -8.00
N ILE A 14 -3.34 17.31 -8.52
CA ILE A 14 -2.80 15.95 -8.72
C ILE A 14 -2.61 15.25 -7.37
N LEU A 15 -2.03 15.93 -6.38
CA LEU A 15 -1.77 15.37 -5.05
C LEU A 15 -3.09 14.94 -4.39
N VAL A 16 -4.13 15.77 -4.43
CA VAL A 16 -5.45 15.42 -3.90
C VAL A 16 -6.05 14.21 -4.61
N LYS A 17 -5.90 14.10 -5.94
CA LYS A 17 -6.34 12.90 -6.69
C LYS A 17 -5.55 11.66 -6.28
N VAL A 18 -4.23 11.76 -6.20
CA VAL A 18 -3.35 10.66 -5.80
C VAL A 18 -3.67 10.21 -4.39
N VAL A 19 -3.82 11.13 -3.44
CA VAL A 19 -4.19 10.82 -2.05
C VAL A 19 -5.54 10.10 -2.00
N LYS A 20 -6.56 10.57 -2.73
CA LYS A 20 -7.87 9.88 -2.78
C LYS A 20 -7.74 8.45 -3.32
N THR A 21 -6.93 8.24 -4.36
CA THR A 21 -6.67 6.90 -4.91
C THR A 21 -5.92 6.04 -3.91
N THR A 22 -4.84 6.55 -3.32
CA THR A 22 -4.02 5.84 -2.32
C THR A 22 -4.84 5.48 -1.08
N VAL A 23 -5.69 6.38 -0.58
CA VAL A 23 -6.55 6.11 0.58
C VAL A 23 -7.53 4.98 0.27
N LYS A 24 -8.14 4.95 -0.91
CA LYS A 24 -9.03 3.85 -1.29
C LYS A 24 -8.28 2.52 -1.35
N THR A 25 -7.09 2.50 -1.97
CA THR A 25 -6.25 1.30 -2.04
C THR A 25 -5.79 0.85 -0.66
N ALA A 26 -5.30 1.76 0.18
CA ALA A 26 -4.86 1.48 1.54
C ALA A 26 -6.02 1.00 2.43
N PHE A 27 -7.22 1.57 2.27
CA PHE A 27 -8.41 1.13 2.98
C PHE A 27 -8.82 -0.29 2.59
N LEU A 28 -8.78 -0.62 1.30
CA LEU A 28 -9.09 -1.96 0.82
C LEU A 28 -8.07 -2.99 1.32
N ILE A 29 -6.77 -2.64 1.30
CA ILE A 29 -5.71 -3.46 1.88
C ILE A 29 -5.93 -3.63 3.39
N ALA A 30 -6.20 -2.55 4.12
CA ALA A 30 -6.47 -2.60 5.55
C ALA A 30 -7.69 -3.47 5.87
N ALA A 31 -8.76 -3.37 5.08
CA ALA A 31 -9.95 -4.21 5.23
C ALA A 31 -9.61 -5.70 5.04
N ILE A 32 -8.83 -6.06 4.00
CA ILE A 32 -8.36 -7.43 3.78
C ILE A 32 -7.51 -7.90 4.97
N ILE A 33 -6.56 -7.09 5.42
CA ILE A 33 -5.69 -7.42 6.56
C ILE A 33 -6.53 -7.65 7.81
N VAL A 34 -7.50 -6.78 8.11
CA VAL A 34 -8.38 -6.92 9.29
C VAL A 34 -9.21 -8.19 9.19
N LEU A 35 -9.77 -8.50 8.01
CA LEU A 35 -10.49 -9.75 7.79
C LEU A 35 -9.61 -10.98 8.02
N LEU A 36 -8.36 -10.95 7.55
CA LEU A 36 -7.39 -12.01 7.81
C LEU A 36 -6.95 -12.06 9.27
N GLN A 37 -6.80 -10.93 9.93
CA GLN A 37 -6.45 -10.88 11.35
C GLN A 37 -7.58 -11.45 12.22
N VAL A 38 -8.84 -11.14 11.89
CA VAL A 38 -10.01 -11.68 12.60
C VAL A 38 -10.24 -13.15 12.27
N GLY A 39 -10.03 -13.57 11.01
CA GLY A 39 -10.27 -14.94 10.57
C GLY A 39 -9.15 -15.93 10.89
N TYR A 40 -7.89 -15.51 10.79
CA TYR A 40 -6.71 -16.37 10.93
C TYR A 40 -5.83 -16.01 12.14
N GLY A 41 -6.09 -14.90 12.84
CA GLY A 41 -5.28 -14.46 13.99
C GLY A 41 -3.90 -13.90 13.62
N ILE A 42 -3.60 -13.76 12.33
CA ILE A 42 -2.28 -13.33 11.84
C ILE A 42 -2.22 -11.81 11.80
N GLY A 43 -1.23 -11.22 12.46
CA GLY A 43 -1.03 -9.77 12.47
C GLY A 43 -0.46 -9.23 11.15
N PRO A 44 -0.66 -7.94 10.84
CA PRO A 44 -0.08 -7.28 9.65
C PRO A 44 1.44 -7.41 9.57
N GLN A 45 2.12 -7.37 10.73
CA GLN A 45 3.58 -7.53 10.82
C GLN A 45 4.04 -8.89 10.32
N GLU A 46 3.30 -9.95 10.67
CA GLU A 46 3.60 -11.31 10.25
C GLU A 46 3.41 -11.47 8.74
N MET A 47 2.33 -10.91 8.17
CA MET A 47 2.12 -10.90 6.71
C MET A 47 3.29 -10.27 5.96
N TRP A 48 3.80 -9.14 6.47
CA TRP A 48 4.96 -8.48 5.88
C TRP A 48 6.21 -9.37 5.94
N ASN A 49 6.46 -9.99 7.10
CA ASN A 49 7.55 -10.95 7.25
C ASN A 49 7.43 -12.12 6.27
N TYR A 50 6.24 -12.67 6.06
CA TYR A 50 5.98 -13.71 5.06
C TYR A 50 6.33 -13.23 3.65
N ILE A 51 5.88 -12.03 3.25
CA ILE A 51 6.14 -11.48 1.91
C ILE A 51 7.64 -11.28 1.68
N VAL A 52 8.38 -10.77 2.68
CA VAL A 52 9.82 -10.56 2.59
C VAL A 52 10.59 -11.89 2.53
N GLN A 53 10.08 -12.94 3.17
CA GLN A 53 10.69 -14.27 3.18
C GLN A 53 10.37 -15.12 1.92
N LEU A 54 9.28 -14.82 1.20
CA LEU A 54 8.94 -15.51 -0.06
C LEU A 54 10.09 -15.55 -1.08
N PRO A 55 10.74 -14.43 -1.45
CA PRO A 55 11.85 -14.45 -2.39
C PRO A 55 13.07 -15.24 -1.89
N GLN A 56 13.25 -15.40 -0.58
CA GLN A 56 14.31 -16.24 -0.01
C GLN A 56 14.01 -17.75 -0.12
N LYS A 57 12.72 -18.12 -0.23
CA LYS A 57 12.26 -19.51 -0.36
C LYS A 57 12.18 -19.96 -1.82
N LEU A 58 12.01 -19.04 -2.78
CA LEU A 58 11.96 -19.34 -4.21
C LEU A 58 13.19 -20.13 -4.75
N PRO A 59 14.45 -19.83 -4.36
CA PRO A 59 15.62 -20.57 -4.81
C PRO A 59 15.69 -22.02 -4.29
N GLN A 60 14.95 -22.33 -3.22
CA GLN A 60 14.96 -23.65 -2.58
C GLN A 60 13.93 -24.61 -3.20
N LEU A 61 12.89 -24.06 -3.84
CA LEU A 61 11.83 -24.83 -4.50
C LEU A 61 12.25 -25.32 -5.91
N GLY A 62 13.34 -24.78 -6.46
CA GLY A 62 13.89 -25.15 -7.77
C GLY A 62 15.07 -26.13 -7.72
N ARG A 63 15.37 -26.74 -6.57
CA ARG A 63 16.38 -27.80 -6.42
C ARG A 63 15.75 -29.14 -6.12
#